data_AF-A0A9P5Q270-F1
#
_entry.id   AF-A0A9P5Q270-F1
#
_cell.length_a   1.000
_cell.length_b   1.000
_cell.length_c   1.000
_cell.angle_alpha   90.00
_cell.angle_beta   90.00
_cell.angle_gamma   90.00
#
_symmetry.space_group_name_H-M   'P 1'
#
loop_
_entity.id
_entity.type
_entity.pdbx_description
1 polymer ?
#
loop_
_entity_poly.entity_id
_entity_poly.type
_entity_poly.pdbx_seq_one_letter_code
_entity_poly.pdbx_strand_id
1 'polypeptide(L)'
;MTNPYLYNAHQPVCSLQPQLAKLPTHLLQYLKMEIEGNKSDSDSANKVLGTFLPELLARIFWYCPSGTVTLPPNYTQTSSHWRAVAHSSPSLWTTLTMELSPKVETDADASRFELAITDQILRSLDLSINLYICTFRHSFTLSKVQMDLYEKLCKNIMTKFSGKWRYLDVSLFWEAHDFFGNMKQLAALAELEIDAVCCEKPGCHEIFPTAPCLRKQTFFLSRQPSMACLERFI
;
A
#
# COMPACT_ATOMS: atom_id res chain seq x y z
N MET A 1 -27.19 -11.20 -18.87
CA MET A 1 -26.77 -10.16 -17.91
C MET A 1 -25.50 -10.68 -17.24
N THR A 2 -24.35 -10.30 -17.77
CA THR A 2 -23.02 -10.75 -17.35
C THR A 2 -22.24 -9.51 -16.91
N ASN A 3 -21.70 -9.56 -15.70
CA ASN A 3 -21.04 -8.44 -15.01
C ASN A 3 -19.55 -8.39 -15.43
N PRO A 4 -19.04 -7.32 -16.08
CA PRO A 4 -17.65 -7.26 -16.52
C PRO A 4 -16.89 -6.21 -15.70
N TYR A 5 -16.45 -6.56 -14.49
CA TYR A 5 -15.48 -5.74 -13.75
C TYR A 5 -14.43 -6.63 -13.09
N LEU A 6 -13.43 -7.01 -13.88
CA LEU A 6 -12.13 -7.44 -13.37
C LEU A 6 -11.22 -6.21 -13.32
N TYR A 7 -10.99 -5.71 -12.10
CA TYR A 7 -9.99 -4.70 -11.81
C TYR A 7 -8.59 -5.26 -12.11
N ASN A 8 -7.97 -4.81 -13.20
CA ASN A 8 -6.54 -4.99 -13.42
C ASN A 8 -5.81 -3.83 -12.76
N ALA A 9 -5.20 -4.09 -11.60
CA ALA A 9 -4.26 -3.17 -11.00
C ALA A 9 -3.02 -3.06 -11.90
N HIS A 10 -2.84 -1.90 -12.56
CA HIS A 10 -1.64 -1.59 -13.32
C HIS A 10 -0.45 -1.47 -12.36
N GLN A 11 0.39 -2.52 -12.29
CA GLN A 11 1.73 -2.41 -11.71
C GLN A 11 2.67 -1.71 -12.70
N PRO A 12 3.57 -0.82 -12.23
CA PRO A 12 4.57 -0.19 -13.09
C PRO A 12 5.55 -1.24 -13.62
N VAL A 13 5.65 -1.32 -14.95
CA VAL A 13 6.58 -2.20 -15.67
C VAL A 13 7.99 -1.67 -15.47
N CYS A 14 8.68 -2.19 -14.46
CA CYS A 14 10.10 -1.92 -14.24
C CYS A 14 10.93 -2.85 -15.14
N SER A 15 12.00 -2.31 -15.75
CA SER A 15 12.82 -2.84 -16.85
C SER A 15 13.67 -4.09 -16.54
N LEU A 16 13.26 -4.94 -15.59
CA LEU A 16 13.97 -6.15 -15.15
C LEU A 16 13.31 -7.47 -15.60
N GLN A 17 12.31 -7.41 -16.48
CA GLN A 17 11.78 -8.58 -17.21
C GLN A 17 12.86 -9.55 -17.75
N PRO A 18 14.05 -9.13 -18.23
CA PRO A 18 15.01 -10.05 -18.83
C PRO A 18 15.65 -11.08 -17.87
N GLN A 19 15.73 -10.79 -16.57
CA GLN A 19 16.36 -11.70 -15.61
C GLN A 19 15.38 -12.70 -14.97
N LEU A 20 14.10 -12.31 -14.82
CA LEU A 20 13.04 -13.23 -14.39
C LEU A 20 12.40 -14.02 -15.52
N ALA A 21 12.51 -13.57 -16.77
CA ALA A 21 12.18 -14.40 -17.94
C ALA A 21 13.08 -15.65 -18.06
N LYS A 22 14.19 -15.69 -17.30
CA LYS A 22 15.06 -16.88 -17.19
C LYS A 22 14.68 -17.80 -16.03
N LEU A 23 13.84 -17.34 -15.10
CA LEU A 23 13.28 -18.21 -14.08
C LEU A 23 12.18 -19.03 -14.75
N PRO A 24 12.29 -20.36 -14.78
CA PRO A 24 11.30 -21.16 -15.45
C PRO A 24 9.91 -20.92 -14.86
N THR A 25 8.89 -20.73 -15.69
CA THR A 25 7.50 -20.48 -15.26
C THR A 25 6.99 -21.52 -14.26
N HIS A 26 7.49 -22.77 -14.36
CA HIS A 26 7.19 -23.85 -13.44
C HIS A 26 7.71 -23.59 -12.01
N LEU A 27 8.84 -22.89 -11.86
CA LEU A 27 9.45 -22.56 -10.58
C LEU A 27 8.63 -21.48 -9.86
N LEU A 28 8.14 -20.48 -10.61
CA LEU A 28 7.21 -19.48 -10.08
C LEU A 28 5.85 -20.07 -9.69
N GLN A 29 5.29 -20.97 -10.52
CA GLN A 29 4.05 -21.70 -10.17
C GLN A 29 4.25 -22.62 -8.97
N TYR A 30 5.38 -23.32 -8.89
CA TYR A 30 5.72 -24.18 -7.76
C TYR A 30 5.86 -23.38 -6.45
N LEU A 31 6.62 -22.28 -6.48
CA LEU A 31 6.73 -21.35 -5.34
C LEU A 31 5.38 -20.78 -4.92
N LYS A 32 4.52 -20.44 -5.89
CA LYS A 32 3.17 -19.94 -5.62
C LYS A 32 2.31 -21.00 -4.91
N MET A 33 2.32 -22.24 -5.39
CA MET A 33 1.58 -23.34 -4.74
C MET A 33 2.06 -23.62 -3.31
N GLU A 34 3.38 -23.52 -3.08
CA GLU A 34 3.96 -23.74 -1.75
C GLU A 34 3.60 -22.62 -0.77
N ILE A 35 3.67 -21.36 -1.23
CA ILE A 35 3.28 -20.18 -0.43
C ILE A 35 1.77 -20.16 -0.15
N GLU A 36 0.95 -20.69 -1.06
CA GLU A 36 -0.50 -20.83 -0.89
C GLU A 36 -0.88 -22.04 0.01
N GLY A 37 0.09 -22.79 0.53
CA GLY A 37 -0.12 -23.76 1.62
C GLY A 37 -0.66 -25.12 1.20
N ASN A 38 -0.39 -25.57 -0.03
CA ASN A 38 -0.69 -26.96 -0.41
C ASN A 38 0.29 -27.92 0.30
N LYS A 39 -0.25 -28.75 1.21
CA LYS A 39 0.49 -29.73 2.02
C LYS A 39 1.03 -30.93 1.20
N SER A 40 1.98 -30.74 0.29
CA SER A 40 2.83 -31.87 -0.18
C SER A 40 4.25 -31.71 0.35
N ASP A 41 4.85 -32.82 0.83
CA ASP A 41 6.19 -32.97 1.40
C ASP A 41 6.98 -31.67 1.72
N SER A 42 6.49 -30.92 2.70
CA SER A 42 6.99 -29.59 3.09
C SER A 42 8.47 -29.58 3.53
N ASP A 43 8.99 -30.72 3.99
CA ASP A 43 10.37 -30.82 4.48
C ASP A 43 11.42 -30.78 3.37
N SER A 44 11.07 -31.27 2.17
CA SER A 44 11.97 -31.26 1.02
C SER A 44 12.05 -29.87 0.37
N ALA A 45 10.90 -29.19 0.24
CA ALA A 45 10.80 -27.85 -0.30
C ALA A 45 11.48 -26.80 0.60
N ASN A 46 11.28 -26.88 1.92
CA ASN A 46 11.93 -25.99 2.88
C ASN A 46 13.46 -26.08 2.83
N LYS A 47 14.02 -27.28 2.58
CA LYS A 47 15.48 -27.45 2.42
C LYS A 47 15.99 -26.75 1.18
N VAL A 48 15.31 -26.86 0.04
CA VAL A 48 15.73 -26.20 -1.20
C VAL A 48 15.64 -24.68 -1.06
N LEU A 49 14.55 -24.17 -0.49
CA LEU A 49 14.34 -22.72 -0.33
C LEU A 49 15.28 -22.10 0.70
N GLY A 50 15.72 -22.87 1.70
CA GLY A 50 16.75 -22.45 2.66
C GLY A 50 18.15 -22.29 2.04
N THR A 51 18.37 -22.76 0.81
CA THR A 51 19.66 -22.59 0.10
C THR A 51 19.71 -21.33 -0.77
N PHE A 52 18.58 -20.63 -0.94
CA PHE A 52 18.54 -19.45 -1.78
C PHE A 52 19.27 -18.28 -1.11
N LEU A 53 19.95 -17.47 -1.93
CA LEU A 53 20.54 -16.22 -1.44
C LEU A 53 19.43 -15.27 -0.95
N PRO A 54 19.66 -14.53 0.15
CA PRO A 54 18.71 -13.57 0.70
C PRO A 54 18.13 -12.61 -0.35
N GLU A 55 18.95 -12.13 -1.29
CA GLU A 55 18.54 -11.19 -2.33
C GLU A 55 17.57 -11.82 -3.33
N LEU A 56 17.74 -13.11 -3.63
CA LEU A 56 16.83 -13.85 -4.51
C LEU A 56 15.50 -14.11 -3.81
N LEU A 57 15.53 -14.48 -2.53
CA LEU A 57 14.32 -14.65 -1.71
C LEU A 57 13.56 -13.34 -1.57
N ALA A 58 14.23 -12.22 -1.30
CA ALA A 58 13.61 -10.90 -1.26
C ALA A 58 12.95 -10.53 -2.59
N ARG A 59 13.59 -10.85 -3.72
CA ARG A 59 12.97 -10.66 -5.05
C ARG A 59 11.75 -11.55 -5.25
N ILE A 60 11.76 -12.79 -4.78
CA ILE A 60 10.58 -13.67 -4.82
C ILE A 60 9.45 -13.06 -3.98
N PHE A 61 9.74 -12.59 -2.76
CA PHE A 61 8.76 -11.96 -1.88
C PHE A 61 8.13 -10.71 -2.51
N TRP A 62 8.86 -9.98 -3.35
CA TRP A 62 8.33 -8.83 -4.09
C TRP A 62 7.22 -9.21 -5.08
N TYR A 63 7.26 -10.41 -5.66
CA TYR A 63 6.21 -10.92 -6.55
C TYR A 63 5.05 -11.56 -5.79
N CYS A 64 5.23 -11.86 -4.51
CA CYS A 64 4.15 -12.29 -3.66
C CYS A 64 3.30 -11.08 -3.28
N PRO A 65 1.96 -11.19 -3.29
CA PRO A 65 1.11 -10.08 -2.86
C PRO A 65 1.49 -9.64 -1.45
N SER A 66 1.74 -8.34 -1.28
CA SER A 66 1.94 -7.73 0.02
C SER A 66 0.74 -8.07 0.91
N GLY A 67 1.01 -8.55 2.13
CA GLY A 67 -0.02 -8.70 3.15
C GLY A 67 -0.65 -7.36 3.48
N THR A 68 -1.81 -7.38 4.14
CA THR A 68 -2.40 -6.16 4.71
C THR A 68 -1.75 -5.86 6.06
N VAL A 69 -1.93 -4.65 6.58
CA VAL A 69 -1.42 -4.30 7.93
C VAL A 69 -1.85 -5.32 9.00
N THR A 70 -3.08 -5.82 8.89
CA THR A 70 -3.67 -6.81 9.82
C THR A 70 -3.16 -8.23 9.58
N LEU A 71 -2.62 -8.55 8.41
CA LEU A 71 -2.16 -9.87 8.01
C LEU A 71 -0.73 -9.75 7.50
N PRO A 72 0.29 -9.96 8.36
CA PRO A 72 1.67 -9.85 7.93
C PRO A 72 1.90 -10.83 6.79
N PRO A 73 2.71 -10.45 5.78
CA PRO A 73 2.85 -11.24 4.58
C PRO A 73 3.19 -12.70 4.92
N ASN A 74 2.53 -13.65 4.25
CA ASN A 74 2.64 -15.09 4.56
C ASN A 74 4.10 -15.54 4.68
N TYR A 75 5.01 -14.97 3.87
CA TYR A 75 6.42 -15.30 3.91
C TYR A 75 7.11 -15.02 5.26
N THR A 76 6.64 -14.06 6.06
CA THR A 76 7.18 -13.79 7.41
C THR A 76 6.79 -14.86 8.45
N GLN A 77 5.81 -15.70 8.12
CA GLN A 77 5.28 -16.74 8.99
C GLN A 77 5.81 -18.14 8.67
N THR A 78 6.52 -18.32 7.55
CA THR A 78 6.99 -19.63 7.06
C THR A 78 8.14 -20.22 7.88
N SER A 79 9.28 -19.53 7.94
CA SER A 79 10.50 -19.97 8.63
C SER A 79 11.25 -18.79 9.24
N SER A 80 12.13 -19.05 10.22
CA SER A 80 13.00 -18.03 10.82
C SER A 80 13.93 -17.39 9.78
N HIS A 81 14.42 -18.16 8.82
CA HIS A 81 15.27 -17.66 7.74
C HIS A 81 14.50 -16.69 6.83
N TRP A 82 13.31 -17.06 6.38
CA TRP A 82 12.46 -16.20 5.52
C TRP A 82 12.07 -14.91 6.24
N ARG A 83 11.74 -15.00 7.52
CA ARG A 83 11.45 -13.85 8.37
C ARG A 83 12.66 -12.92 8.48
N ALA A 84 13.86 -13.46 8.68
CA ALA A 84 15.09 -12.67 8.73
C ALA A 84 15.34 -11.93 7.40
N VAL A 85 15.22 -12.64 6.27
CA VAL A 85 15.35 -12.02 4.93
C VAL A 85 14.34 -10.90 4.74
N ALA A 86 13.06 -11.15 5.04
CA ALA A 86 11.99 -10.15 4.90
C ALA A 86 12.24 -8.91 5.76
N HIS A 87 12.65 -9.08 7.02
CA HIS A 87 12.95 -7.96 7.91
C HIS A 87 14.22 -7.20 7.52
N SER A 88 15.18 -7.86 6.87
CA SER A 88 16.41 -7.23 6.36
C SER A 88 16.25 -6.57 4.98
N SER A 89 15.05 -6.63 4.39
CA SER A 89 14.78 -6.14 3.03
C SER A 89 13.80 -4.95 3.05
N PRO A 90 14.27 -3.70 3.21
CA PRO A 90 13.42 -2.52 3.38
C PRO A 90 12.44 -2.28 2.22
N SER A 91 12.84 -2.66 0.99
CA SER A 91 12.01 -2.52 -0.20
C SER A 91 10.66 -3.23 -0.05
N LEU A 92 10.61 -4.40 0.61
CA LEU A 92 9.35 -5.15 0.78
C LEU A 92 8.29 -4.39 1.59
N TRP A 93 8.69 -3.35 2.31
CA TRP A 93 7.85 -2.54 3.18
C TRP A 93 7.51 -1.17 2.58
N THR A 94 7.84 -0.93 1.31
CA THR A 94 7.51 0.35 0.63
C THR A 94 6.07 0.40 0.10
N THR A 95 5.31 -0.68 0.22
CA THR A 95 3.89 -0.74 -0.16
C THR A 95 3.07 -1.19 1.03
N LEU A 96 2.24 -0.29 1.53
CA LEU A 96 1.41 -0.47 2.71
C LEU A 96 -0.05 -0.50 2.29
N THR A 97 -0.75 -1.60 2.58
CA THR A 97 -2.19 -1.71 2.33
C THR A 97 -2.93 -1.77 3.65
N MET A 98 -3.68 -0.70 3.94
CA MET A 98 -4.57 -0.61 5.09
C MET A 98 -5.96 -1.12 4.70
N GLU A 99 -6.33 -2.26 5.27
CA GLU A 99 -7.66 -2.83 5.09
C GLU A 99 -8.56 -2.44 6.27
N LEU A 100 -9.65 -1.74 5.98
CA LEU A 100 -10.60 -1.32 7.01
C LEU A 100 -11.40 -2.54 7.48
N SER A 101 -11.10 -2.99 8.69
CA SER A 101 -11.71 -4.14 9.35
C SER A 101 -12.87 -3.72 10.27
N PRO A 102 -13.94 -4.51 10.40
CA PRO A 102 -15.00 -4.20 11.36
C PRO A 102 -14.56 -4.51 12.80
N LYS A 103 -13.35 -5.08 13.01
CA LYS A 103 -12.81 -5.44 14.32
C LYS A 103 -12.29 -4.25 15.13
N VAL A 104 -12.10 -3.08 14.50
CA VAL A 104 -11.62 -1.88 15.19
C VAL A 104 -12.84 -1.14 15.72
N GLU A 105 -13.20 -1.38 16.98
CA GLU A 105 -14.39 -0.79 17.61
C GLU A 105 -14.03 0.21 18.72
N THR A 106 -12.80 0.17 19.21
CA THR A 106 -12.33 0.98 20.33
C THR A 106 -11.05 1.75 20.00
N ASP A 107 -10.76 2.82 20.76
CA ASP A 107 -9.46 3.53 20.68
C ASP A 107 -8.28 2.58 20.96
N ALA A 108 -8.46 1.56 21.79
CA ALA A 108 -7.42 0.57 22.07
C ALA A 108 -7.11 -0.30 20.84
N ASP A 109 -8.14 -0.70 20.09
CA ASP A 109 -7.97 -1.43 18.83
C ASP A 109 -7.30 -0.55 17.79
N ALA A 110 -7.73 0.71 17.66
CA ALA A 110 -7.12 1.69 16.78
C ALA A 110 -5.64 1.92 17.13
N SER A 111 -5.29 1.99 18.42
CA SER A 111 -3.91 2.15 18.89
C SER A 111 -3.03 0.95 18.54
N ARG A 112 -3.56 -0.28 18.71
CA ARG A 112 -2.85 -1.51 18.30
C ARG A 112 -2.63 -1.53 16.79
N PHE A 113 -3.62 -1.09 16.03
CA PHE A 113 -3.53 -1.00 14.58
C PHE A 113 -2.51 0.07 14.15
N GLU A 114 -2.47 1.23 14.83
CA GLU A 114 -1.45 2.26 14.63
C GLU A 114 -0.02 1.73 14.87
N LEU A 115 0.17 0.93 15.92
CA LEU A 115 1.46 0.31 16.22
C LEU A 115 1.90 -0.64 15.10
N ALA A 116 0.99 -1.45 14.56
CA ALA A 116 1.28 -2.34 13.45
C ALA A 116 1.68 -1.57 12.18
N ILE A 117 0.97 -0.48 11.87
CA ILE A 117 1.30 0.41 10.74
C ILE A 117 2.67 1.05 10.95
N THR A 118 2.90 1.57 12.16
CA THR A 118 4.17 2.20 12.55
C THR A 118 5.35 1.22 12.38
N ASP A 119 5.21 -0.03 12.85
CA ASP A 119 6.25 -1.06 12.69
C ASP A 119 6.60 -1.30 11.21
N GLN A 120 5.58 -1.45 10.35
CA GLN A 120 5.82 -1.65 8.91
C GLN A 120 6.51 -0.45 8.26
N ILE A 121 6.09 0.77 8.59
CA ILE A 121 6.71 1.99 8.06
C ILE A 121 8.19 2.07 8.47
N LEU A 122 8.51 1.78 9.73
CA LEU A 122 9.88 1.83 10.22
C LEU A 122 10.80 0.79 9.55
N ARG A 123 10.26 -0.35 9.10
CA ARG A 123 11.02 -1.38 8.36
C ARG A 123 11.44 -0.93 6.96
N SER A 124 10.75 0.05 6.38
CA SER A 124 11.15 0.62 5.08
C SER A 124 12.43 1.47 5.14
N LEU A 125 12.96 1.72 6.36
CA LEU A 125 14.10 2.59 6.60
C LEU A 125 13.87 3.95 5.93
N ASP A 126 14.80 4.42 5.09
CA ASP A 126 14.74 5.71 4.41
C ASP A 126 13.98 5.71 3.08
N LEU A 127 13.41 4.57 2.69
CA LEU A 127 12.66 4.46 1.46
C LEU A 127 11.29 5.13 1.59
N SER A 128 10.86 5.79 0.51
CA SER A 128 9.51 6.35 0.45
C SER A 128 8.46 5.26 0.21
N ILE A 129 7.27 5.44 0.77
CA ILE A 129 6.20 4.43 0.90
C ILE A 129 4.95 4.84 0.11
N ASN A 130 4.28 3.84 -0.47
CA ASN A 130 2.95 3.96 -1.04
C ASN A 130 1.91 3.43 -0.03
N LEU A 131 0.93 4.24 0.36
CA LEU A 131 -0.22 3.81 1.16
C LEU A 131 -1.45 3.61 0.28
N TYR A 132 -2.09 2.46 0.42
CA TYR A 132 -3.38 2.14 -0.16
C TYR A 132 -4.37 1.86 0.95
N ILE A 133 -5.50 2.55 0.94
CA ILE A 133 -6.59 2.30 1.89
C ILE A 133 -7.72 1.61 1.13
N CYS A 134 -8.12 0.43 1.59
CA CYS A 134 -9.19 -0.35 0.97
C CYS A 134 -10.20 -0.85 2.02
N THR A 135 -11.46 -0.99 1.61
CA THR A 135 -12.45 -1.71 2.40
C THR A 135 -12.24 -3.22 2.23
N PHE A 136 -12.47 -3.99 3.29
CA PHE A 136 -12.37 -5.44 3.23
C PHE A 136 -13.26 -6.01 2.12
N ARG A 137 -12.82 -7.12 1.51
CA ARG A 137 -13.44 -7.74 0.33
C ARG A 137 -14.86 -8.29 0.53
N HIS A 138 -15.42 -8.17 1.72
CA HIS A 138 -16.79 -8.53 2.03
C HIS A 138 -17.54 -7.24 2.34
N SER A 139 -18.61 -7.00 1.59
CA SER A 139 -19.47 -5.82 1.66
C SER A 139 -20.13 -5.68 3.03
N PHE A 140 -19.39 -5.17 4.01
CA PHE A 140 -19.93 -4.68 5.26
C PHE A 140 -19.88 -3.15 5.28
N THR A 141 -20.84 -2.57 6.00
CA THR A 141 -20.89 -1.13 6.24
C THR A 141 -20.22 -0.86 7.59
N LEU A 142 -19.20 -0.01 7.60
CA LEU A 142 -18.60 0.45 8.84
C LEU A 142 -19.57 1.38 9.57
N SER A 143 -19.65 1.24 10.89
CA SER A 143 -20.41 2.18 11.71
C SER A 143 -19.74 3.55 11.72
N LYS A 144 -20.50 4.60 12.06
CA LYS A 144 -19.95 5.95 12.20
C LYS A 144 -18.77 6.00 13.17
N VAL A 145 -18.89 5.31 14.31
CA VAL A 145 -17.82 5.23 15.31
C VAL A 145 -16.54 4.61 14.72
N GLN A 146 -16.68 3.55 13.92
CA GLN A 146 -15.55 2.91 13.27
C GLN A 146 -14.89 3.85 12.24
N MET A 147 -15.70 4.55 11.44
CA MET A 147 -15.21 5.54 10.49
C MET A 147 -14.43 6.66 11.19
N ASP A 148 -14.96 7.21 12.29
CA ASP A 148 -14.31 8.26 13.08
C ASP A 148 -12.95 7.77 13.65
N LEU A 149 -12.88 6.52 14.12
CA LEU A 149 -11.63 5.91 14.60
C LEU A 149 -10.60 5.77 13.48
N TYR A 150 -11.03 5.28 12.32
CA TYR A 150 -10.13 5.13 11.18
C TYR A 150 -9.67 6.46 10.59
N GLU A 151 -10.53 7.47 10.55
CA GLU A 151 -10.17 8.81 10.10
C GLU A 151 -9.08 9.40 11.00
N LYS A 152 -9.28 9.32 12.33
CA LYS A 152 -8.31 9.77 13.33
C LYS A 152 -6.97 9.03 13.18
N LEU A 153 -7.02 7.72 13.00
CA LEU A 153 -5.84 6.88 12.76
C LEU A 153 -5.08 7.31 11.50
N CYS A 154 -5.78 7.43 10.37
CA CYS A 154 -5.16 7.79 9.10
C CYS A 154 -4.50 9.17 9.17
N LYS A 155 -5.19 10.14 9.78
CA LYS A 155 -4.65 11.47 10.03
C LYS A 155 -3.37 11.43 10.87
N ASN A 156 -3.37 10.67 11.95
CA ASN A 156 -2.19 10.51 12.80
C ASN A 156 -1.01 9.90 12.04
N ILE A 157 -1.24 8.79 11.33
CA ILE A 157 -0.19 8.10 10.56
C ILE A 157 0.39 9.00 9.48
N MET A 158 -0.46 9.65 8.67
CA MET A 158 0.06 10.49 7.59
C MET A 158 0.86 11.68 8.11
N THR A 159 0.39 12.30 9.20
CA THR A 159 1.09 13.43 9.84
C THR A 159 2.44 13.00 10.39
N LYS A 160 2.44 11.92 11.18
CA LYS A 160 3.62 11.36 11.84
C LYS A 160 4.71 10.95 10.85
N PHE A 161 4.34 10.43 9.68
CA PHE A 161 5.28 9.96 8.67
C PHE A 161 5.26 10.80 7.38
N SER A 162 4.90 12.08 7.48
CA SER A 162 4.72 12.98 6.33
C SER A 162 5.90 13.00 5.34
N GLY A 163 7.14 12.85 5.81
CA GLY A 163 8.34 12.79 4.97
C GLY A 163 8.63 11.42 4.33
N LYS A 164 7.85 10.38 4.63
CA LYS A 164 8.02 9.02 4.07
C LYS A 164 7.11 8.76 2.88
N TRP A 165 6.03 9.51 2.68
CA TRP A 165 5.06 9.17 1.65
C TRP A 165 5.57 9.50 0.25
N ARG A 166 5.42 8.53 -0.64
CA ARG A 166 5.54 8.68 -2.10
C ARG A 166 4.16 8.70 -2.75
N TYR A 167 3.24 7.91 -2.23
CA TYR A 167 1.89 7.79 -2.75
C TYR A 167 0.90 7.60 -1.61
N LEU A 168 -0.25 8.27 -1.67
CA LEU A 168 -1.33 8.15 -0.69
C LEU A 168 -2.68 8.03 -1.42
N ASP A 169 -3.31 6.86 -1.32
CA ASP A 169 -4.70 6.65 -1.73
C ASP A 169 -5.62 6.69 -0.50
N VAL A 170 -6.29 7.82 -0.34
CA VAL A 170 -7.18 8.14 0.79
C VAL A 170 -8.63 8.31 0.35
N SER A 171 -8.95 7.79 -0.83
CA SER A 171 -10.24 7.97 -1.51
C SER A 171 -11.46 7.50 -0.71
N LEU A 172 -11.26 6.65 0.30
CA LEU A 172 -12.30 6.13 1.18
C LEU A 172 -12.73 7.08 2.32
N PHE A 173 -11.85 7.97 2.77
CA PHE A 173 -12.12 8.80 3.96
C PHE A 173 -12.52 10.21 3.61
N TRP A 174 -11.88 10.78 2.59
CA TRP A 174 -12.04 12.18 2.28
C TRP A 174 -12.43 12.36 0.84
N GLU A 175 -13.48 13.15 0.65
CA GLU A 175 -13.60 13.88 -0.58
C GLU A 175 -12.43 14.88 -0.68
N ALA A 176 -12.06 15.24 -1.90
CA ALA A 176 -10.92 16.10 -2.15
C ALA A 176 -10.92 17.38 -1.30
N HIS A 177 -12.09 17.95 -1.00
CA HIS A 177 -12.21 19.17 -0.21
C HIS A 177 -11.87 18.98 1.29
N ASP A 178 -12.24 17.85 1.88
CA ASP A 178 -11.93 17.53 3.28
C ASP A 178 -10.45 17.19 3.47
N PHE A 179 -9.87 16.57 2.45
CA PHE A 179 -8.46 16.22 2.43
C PHE A 179 -7.57 17.45 2.65
N PHE A 180 -7.75 18.50 1.85
CA PHE A 180 -6.92 19.71 1.97
C PHE A 180 -7.11 20.44 3.31
N GLY A 181 -8.32 20.41 3.88
CA GLY A 181 -8.56 20.96 5.22
C GLY A 181 -7.73 20.25 6.30
N ASN A 182 -7.61 18.92 6.20
CA ASN A 182 -6.87 18.10 7.14
C ASN A 182 -5.35 18.12 6.92
N MET A 183 -4.90 18.41 5.69
CA MET A 183 -3.51 18.29 5.28
C MET A 183 -2.64 19.50 5.61
N LYS A 184 -3.19 20.65 6.03
CA LYS A 184 -2.43 21.87 6.38
C LYS A 184 -1.31 21.66 7.41
N GLN A 185 -1.34 20.54 8.13
CA GLN A 185 -0.38 20.19 9.17
C GLN A 185 0.78 19.30 8.69
N LEU A 186 0.77 18.83 7.44
CA LEU A 186 1.88 18.02 6.92
C LEU A 186 3.10 18.91 6.65
N ALA A 187 4.20 18.69 7.36
CA ALA A 187 5.41 19.50 7.23
C ALA A 187 6.07 19.46 5.83
N ALA A 188 5.71 18.48 4.98
CA ALA A 188 6.28 18.25 3.65
C ALA A 188 5.34 18.62 2.48
N LEU A 189 4.32 19.47 2.72
CA LEU A 189 3.33 19.89 1.71
C LEU A 189 3.91 20.51 0.44
N ALA A 190 5.10 21.11 0.52
CA ALA A 190 5.74 21.78 -0.60
C ALA A 190 6.15 20.81 -1.74
N GLU A 191 6.08 19.49 -1.54
CA GLU A 191 6.51 18.47 -2.52
C GLU A 191 5.35 17.60 -3.05
N LEU A 192 4.11 18.11 -2.98
CA LEU A 192 2.84 17.38 -3.18
C LEU A 192 2.29 17.42 -4.62
N GLU A 193 2.34 16.31 -5.36
CA GLU A 193 1.67 16.10 -6.66
C GLU A 193 0.32 15.40 -6.49
N ILE A 194 -0.77 15.97 -6.99
CA ILE A 194 -2.11 15.36 -6.86
C ILE A 194 -2.48 14.73 -8.20
N ASP A 195 -2.58 13.41 -8.23
CA ASP A 195 -3.00 12.66 -9.42
C ASP A 195 -4.48 12.28 -9.30
N ALA A 196 -5.34 13.19 -9.77
CA ALA A 196 -6.78 13.00 -9.80
C ALA A 196 -7.22 12.15 -11.02
N VAL A 197 -6.70 10.93 -11.18
CA VAL A 197 -7.04 10.06 -12.33
C VAL A 197 -8.49 9.58 -12.30
N CYS A 198 -9.17 9.62 -11.15
CA CYS A 198 -10.50 9.02 -11.02
C CYS A 198 -11.65 9.79 -11.69
N CYS A 199 -11.39 10.90 -12.39
CA CYS A 199 -12.39 11.46 -13.29
C CYS A 199 -12.32 10.77 -14.66
N GLU A 200 -13.14 9.73 -14.85
CA GLU A 200 -13.45 9.15 -16.17
C GLU A 200 -14.12 10.13 -17.14
N LYS A 201 -14.22 11.42 -16.78
CA LYS A 201 -14.70 12.47 -17.67
C LYS A 201 -13.57 12.89 -18.62
N PRO A 202 -13.75 12.73 -19.94
CA PRO A 202 -12.81 13.27 -20.91
C PRO A 202 -12.72 14.80 -20.72
N GLY A 203 -11.53 15.33 -20.47
CA GLY A 203 -11.28 16.77 -20.30
C GLY A 203 -10.66 17.20 -18.96
N CYS A 204 -10.46 16.27 -18.01
CA CYS A 204 -9.97 16.58 -16.67
C CYS A 204 -8.43 16.77 -16.54
N HIS A 205 -7.66 16.54 -17.61
CA HIS A 205 -6.18 16.57 -17.57
C HIS A 205 -5.56 17.98 -17.64
N GLU A 206 -6.33 19.04 -17.88
CA GLU A 206 -5.78 20.38 -18.18
C GLU A 206 -5.71 21.34 -17.00
N ILE A 207 -6.07 20.94 -15.77
CA ILE A 207 -6.22 21.89 -14.65
C ILE A 207 -4.89 22.25 -13.94
N PHE A 208 -3.79 21.51 -14.17
CA PHE A 208 -2.50 21.77 -13.50
C PHE A 208 -1.33 22.19 -14.43
N PRO A 209 -1.47 23.13 -15.39
CA PRO A 209 -0.40 23.37 -16.35
C PRO A 209 0.77 24.21 -15.80
N THR A 210 0.71 24.80 -14.60
CA THR A 210 1.70 25.83 -14.18
C THR A 210 2.01 25.89 -12.68
N ALA A 211 2.20 24.76 -11.98
CA ALA A 211 2.75 24.77 -10.61
C ALA A 211 4.21 24.24 -10.62
N PRO A 212 5.25 25.10 -10.61
CA PRO A 212 6.63 24.68 -10.91
C PRO A 212 7.37 23.91 -9.80
N CYS A 213 6.73 23.56 -8.68
CA CYS A 213 7.46 23.13 -7.47
C CYS A 213 7.09 21.74 -6.92
N LEU A 214 6.24 20.96 -7.59
CA LEU A 214 5.67 19.74 -7.00
C LEU A 214 6.27 18.50 -7.65
N ARG A 215 7.30 17.91 -7.04
CA ARG A 215 7.87 16.63 -7.48
C ARG A 215 8.26 15.81 -6.26
N LYS A 216 7.38 14.89 -5.80
CA LYS A 216 7.73 13.66 -5.05
C LYS A 216 6.54 12.84 -4.53
N GLN A 217 5.39 13.44 -4.22
CA GLN A 217 4.27 12.72 -3.58
C GLN A 217 3.04 12.68 -4.48
N THR A 218 2.49 11.52 -4.84
CA THR A 218 1.31 11.40 -5.70
C THR A 218 0.05 11.07 -4.89
N PHE A 219 -1.01 11.89 -4.97
CA PHE A 219 -2.28 11.67 -4.25
C PHE A 219 -3.39 11.18 -5.15
N PHE A 220 -4.14 10.16 -4.73
CA PHE A 220 -5.33 9.72 -5.43
C PHE A 220 -6.60 10.15 -4.68
N LEU A 221 -7.47 10.88 -5.37
CA LEU A 221 -8.73 11.39 -4.83
C LEU A 221 -9.91 10.83 -5.62
N SER A 222 -10.98 10.47 -4.91
CA SER A 222 -12.21 9.93 -5.53
C SER A 222 -12.96 10.95 -6.39
N ARG A 223 -12.72 12.26 -6.18
CA ARG A 223 -13.30 13.37 -6.93
C ARG A 223 -12.26 14.46 -7.16
N GLN A 224 -12.42 15.26 -8.20
CA GLN A 224 -11.60 16.45 -8.39
C GLN A 224 -11.90 17.50 -7.31
N PRO A 225 -10.87 18.11 -6.70
CA PRO A 225 -11.08 19.28 -5.85
C PRO A 225 -11.64 20.45 -6.64
N SER A 226 -12.49 21.25 -6.01
CA SER A 226 -12.87 22.54 -6.59
C SER A 226 -11.68 23.50 -6.60
N MET A 227 -11.66 24.45 -7.56
CA MET A 227 -10.62 25.48 -7.61
C MET A 227 -10.49 26.24 -6.29
N ALA A 228 -11.61 26.55 -5.62
CA ALA A 228 -11.61 27.19 -4.31
C ALA A 228 -10.91 26.36 -3.21
N CYS A 229 -10.85 25.03 -3.34
CA CYS A 229 -10.08 24.18 -2.42
C CYS A 229 -8.58 24.25 -2.72
N LEU A 230 -8.21 24.27 -4.00
CA LEU A 230 -6.82 24.39 -4.45
C LEU A 230 -6.23 25.76 -4.14
N GLU A 231 -7.00 26.83 -4.29
CA GLU A 231 -6.61 28.21 -3.95
C GLU A 231 -6.28 28.39 -2.46
N ARG A 232 -6.80 27.53 -1.57
CA ARG A 232 -6.44 27.55 -0.14
C ARG A 232 -5.07 26.92 0.14
N PHE A 233 -4.43 26.35 -0.88
CA PHE A 233 -3.21 25.57 -0.80
C PHE A 233 -2.02 26.25 -1.49
N ILE A 234 -2.29 27.13 -2.44
CA ILE A 234 -1.33 28.06 -3.07
C ILE A 234 -1.14 29.25 -2.13
#